data_AF-A0A7W1RSX3-F1
#
_entry.id   AF-A0A7W1RSX3-F1
#
_cell.length_a   1.000
_cell.length_b   1.000
_cell.length_c   1.000
_cell.angle_alpha   90.00
_cell.angle_beta   90.00
_cell.angle_gamma   90.00
#
_symmetry.space_group_name_H-M   'P 1'
#
loop_
_entity.id
_entity.type
_entity.pdbx_description
1 polymer ?
#
loop_
_entity_poly.entity_id
_entity_poly.type
_entity_poly.pdbx_seq_one_letter_code
_entity_poly.pdbx_strand_id
1 'polypeptide(L)'
;MSITLKRPGLVGATDFNSWYAAAGSGTAYTSDFLAFTATSSQFAGIGAALVGGGVFVFIATQDVWLSQGSNPTAAKAIGSRFVKAGSEIVVDGSQGAKLAVLADAIAGNACLFAVSA
;
A
#
# COMPACT_ATOMS: atom_id res chain seq x y z
N MET A 1 -7.66 8.66 12.37
CA MET A 1 -8.97 9.23 11.96
C MET A 1 -10.00 8.12 12.04
N SER A 2 -11.22 8.36 12.53
CA SER A 2 -12.24 7.30 12.66
C SER A 2 -13.38 7.52 11.68
N ILE A 3 -13.94 6.43 11.19
CA ILE A 3 -15.21 6.42 10.46
C ILE A 3 -16.26 5.72 11.33
N THR A 4 -17.42 6.35 11.44
CA THR A 4 -18.54 5.82 12.24
C THR A 4 -19.65 5.44 11.28
N LEU A 5 -20.00 4.15 11.25
CA LEU A 5 -21.00 3.61 10.34
C LEU A 5 -22.21 3.09 11.11
N LYS A 6 -23.42 3.45 10.67
CA LYS A 6 -24.66 2.96 11.26
C LYS A 6 -24.77 1.44 11.05
N ARG A 7 -25.09 0.70 12.11
CA ARG A 7 -25.37 -0.74 11.97
C ARG A 7 -26.66 -0.93 11.17
N PRO A 8 -26.64 -1.72 10.09
CA PRO A 8 -27.83 -1.93 9.26
C PRO A 8 -28.94 -2.60 10.07
N GLY A 9 -30.17 -2.10 9.91
CA GLY A 9 -31.37 -2.68 10.54
C GLY A 9 -31.63 -2.33 12.01
N LEU A 10 -30.80 -1.47 12.64
CA LEU A 10 -30.98 -1.06 14.03
C LEU A 10 -31.32 0.43 14.15
N VAL A 11 -32.38 0.77 14.89
CA VAL A 11 -32.99 2.13 14.93
C VAL A 11 -32.54 2.95 16.13
N GLY A 12 -31.78 2.38 17.06
CA GLY A 12 -31.31 3.06 18.27
C GLY A 12 -30.24 4.12 17.99
N ALA A 13 -30.24 5.17 18.81
CA ALA A 13 -29.34 6.32 18.71
C ALA A 13 -27.85 5.96 18.92
N THR A 14 -27.56 4.77 19.43
CA THR A 14 -26.20 4.28 19.72
C THR A 14 -25.75 3.14 18.82
N ASP A 15 -26.55 2.73 17.82
CA ASP A 15 -26.21 1.56 16.99
C ASP A 15 -25.27 1.92 15.85
N PHE A 16 -24.03 2.25 16.21
CA PHE A 16 -22.95 2.53 15.28
C PHE A 16 -21.76 1.60 15.55
N ASN A 17 -21.05 1.23 14.50
CA ASN A 17 -19.72 0.66 14.61
C ASN A 17 -18.71 1.76 14.30
N SER A 18 -17.80 1.99 15.23
CA SER A 18 -16.66 2.88 15.02
C SER A 18 -15.48 2.06 14.56
N TRP A 19 -15.00 2.36 13.36
CA TRP A 19 -13.78 1.80 12.80
C TRP A 19 -12.69 2.86 12.88
N TYR A 20 -11.59 2.50 13.52
CA TYR A 20 -10.46 3.38 13.70
C TYR A 20 -9.40 3.03 12.66
N ALA A 21 -9.00 3.99 11.83
CA ALA A 21 -7.69 3.93 11.22
C ALA A 21 -6.72 4.48 12.26
N ALA A 22 -5.93 3.59 12.88
CA ALA A 22 -4.75 4.02 13.62
C ALA A 22 -3.94 4.89 12.67
N ALA A 23 -3.60 6.11 13.11
CA ALA A 23 -2.58 6.87 12.40
C ALA A 23 -1.30 6.05 12.56
N GLY A 24 -0.91 5.31 11.53
CA GLY A 24 0.35 4.60 11.53
C GLY A 24 1.46 5.63 11.70
N SER A 25 2.10 5.65 12.86
CA SER A 25 3.31 6.44 13.06
C SER A 25 4.49 5.64 12.53
N GLY A 26 4.66 5.60 11.21
CA GLY A 26 5.86 5.05 10.60
C GLY A 26 6.94 6.14 10.51
N THR A 27 8.14 5.88 11.04
CA THR A 27 9.30 6.69 10.67
C THR A 27 9.69 6.31 9.24
N ALA A 28 9.53 7.23 8.29
CA ALA A 28 9.99 7.02 6.92
C ALA A 28 11.51 7.20 6.83
N TYR A 29 12.21 6.19 6.33
CA TYR A 29 13.63 6.25 6.00
C TYR A 29 13.80 6.50 4.48
N THR A 30 14.99 6.93 4.05
CA THR A 30 15.29 7.11 2.62
C THR A 30 15.12 5.81 1.82
N SER A 31 15.27 4.65 2.47
CA SER A 31 15.04 3.32 1.89
C SER A 31 13.57 3.03 1.56
N ASP A 32 12.64 3.84 2.08
CA ASP A 32 11.19 3.67 1.93
C ASP A 32 10.65 4.40 0.70
N PHE A 33 11.51 5.16 0.02
CA PHE A 33 11.20 5.86 -1.21
C PHE A 33 11.80 5.14 -2.42
N LEU A 34 11.05 5.12 -3.52
CA LEU A 34 11.41 4.47 -4.76
C LEU A 34 11.11 5.40 -5.93
N ALA A 35 12.12 5.76 -6.71
CA ALA A 35 11.89 6.26 -8.05
C ALA A 35 11.61 5.08 -8.98
N PHE A 36 10.52 5.14 -9.75
CA PHE A 36 10.20 4.13 -10.74
C PHE A 36 10.21 4.68 -12.16
N THR A 37 10.69 3.85 -13.10
CA THR A 37 10.76 4.18 -14.53
C THR A 37 9.63 3.50 -15.31
N ALA A 38 9.58 3.75 -16.62
CA ALA A 38 8.59 3.16 -17.52
C ALA A 38 8.62 1.61 -17.57
N THR A 39 9.71 0.99 -17.12
CA THR A 39 9.91 -0.48 -17.14
C THR A 39 9.67 -1.17 -15.80
N SER A 40 9.21 -0.45 -14.76
CA SER A 40 9.00 -0.88 -13.35
C SER A 40 10.23 -0.79 -12.44
N SER A 41 9.98 -0.79 -11.13
CA SER A 41 11.00 -0.79 -10.09
C SER A 41 10.52 -1.51 -8.83
N GLN A 42 11.44 -2.01 -8.03
CA GLN A 42 11.15 -2.69 -6.76
C GLN A 42 11.75 -1.90 -5.61
N PHE A 43 11.06 -1.88 -4.48
CA PHE A 43 11.61 -1.30 -3.27
C PHE A 43 12.83 -2.12 -2.80
N ALA A 44 13.90 -1.42 -2.46
CA ALA A 44 15.13 -2.02 -1.91
C ALA A 44 15.20 -1.95 -0.36
N GLY A 45 14.31 -1.16 0.28
CA GLY A 45 14.18 -1.01 1.74
C GLY A 45 13.07 -1.86 2.34
N ILE A 46 12.12 -1.23 3.05
CA ILE A 46 10.97 -1.92 3.68
C ILE A 46 10.24 -2.84 2.68
N GLY A 47 10.10 -2.44 1.43
CA GLY A 47 9.46 -3.26 0.40
C GLY A 47 10.31 -4.39 -0.19
N ALA A 48 11.58 -4.55 0.22
CA ALA A 48 12.40 -5.73 -0.08
C ALA A 48 12.22 -6.87 0.93
N ALA A 49 11.71 -6.53 2.12
CA ALA A 49 11.46 -7.46 3.23
C ALA A 49 10.13 -7.13 3.88
N LEU A 50 9.04 -7.15 3.09
CA LEU A 50 7.70 -7.15 3.66
C LEU A 50 7.62 -8.31 4.65
N VAL A 51 7.49 -7.96 5.93
CA VAL A 51 7.49 -8.94 7.02
C VAL A 51 6.09 -9.55 7.10
N GLY A 52 6.01 -10.89 7.11
CA GLY A 52 4.74 -11.59 7.25
C GLY A 52 4.00 -11.14 8.51
N GLY A 53 2.76 -10.66 8.35
CA GLY A 53 1.93 -10.10 9.44
C GLY A 53 2.10 -8.60 9.66
N GLY A 54 3.01 -7.92 8.95
CA GLY A 54 3.13 -6.46 8.96
C GLY A 54 2.09 -5.79 8.05
N VAL A 55 1.61 -4.63 8.48
CA VAL A 55 0.74 -3.75 7.68
C VAL A 55 1.56 -2.58 7.18
N PHE A 56 1.47 -2.28 5.89
CA PHE A 56 2.21 -1.20 5.25
C PHE A 56 1.27 -0.27 4.51
N VAL A 57 1.64 1.01 4.38
CA VAL A 57 0.91 1.97 3.56
C VAL A 57 1.77 2.33 2.36
N PHE A 58 1.15 2.26 1.18
CA PHE A 58 1.76 2.62 -0.09
C PHE A 58 1.08 3.86 -0.67
N ILE A 59 1.89 4.75 -1.25
CA ILE A 59 1.44 5.89 -2.06
C ILE A 59 2.40 6.12 -3.24
N ALA A 60 1.85 6.55 -4.38
CA ALA A 60 2.64 6.92 -5.56
C ALA A 60 2.22 8.28 -6.11
N THR A 61 3.17 8.99 -6.71
CA THR A 61 2.94 10.30 -7.34
C THR A 61 2.27 10.18 -8.72
N GLN A 62 2.25 8.99 -9.31
CA GLN A 62 1.62 8.71 -10.61
C GLN A 62 0.79 7.43 -10.53
N ASP A 63 -0.04 7.22 -11.55
CA ASP A 63 -0.80 5.98 -11.71
C ASP A 63 0.16 4.82 -11.92
N VAL A 64 -0.05 3.75 -11.14
CA VAL A 64 0.83 2.59 -11.13
C VAL A 64 0.02 1.31 -11.04
N TRP A 65 0.68 0.22 -11.38
CA TRP A 65 0.24 -1.13 -11.08
C TRP A 65 1.19 -1.71 -10.04
N LEU A 66 0.62 -2.48 -9.11
CA LEU A 66 1.39 -3.16 -8.08
C LEU A 66 1.37 -4.65 -8.29
N SER A 67 2.53 -5.28 -8.08
CA SER A 67 2.68 -6.74 -8.07
C SER A 67 3.43 -7.14 -6.81
N GLN A 68 2.82 -8.00 -5.99
CA GLN A 68 3.40 -8.49 -4.75
C GLN A 68 3.74 -9.98 -4.87
N GLY A 69 4.88 -10.39 -4.34
CA GLY A 69 5.30 -11.79 -4.35
C GLY A 69 6.70 -12.00 -3.79
N SER A 70 7.23 -13.22 -3.90
CA SER A 70 8.63 -13.51 -3.53
C SER A 70 9.63 -12.87 -4.51
N ASN A 71 9.25 -12.78 -5.78
CA ASN A 71 10.01 -12.13 -6.83
C ASN A 71 9.10 -11.56 -7.93
N PRO A 72 8.33 -10.50 -7.64
CA PRO A 72 7.37 -9.94 -8.59
C PRO A 72 8.08 -9.52 -9.89
N THR A 73 7.49 -9.89 -11.03
CA THR A 73 8.02 -9.57 -12.37
C THR A 73 7.86 -8.09 -12.70
N ALA A 74 8.78 -7.59 -13.53
CA ALA A 74 8.82 -6.21 -14.01
C ALA A 74 7.75 -5.86 -15.07
N ALA A 75 6.69 -6.67 -15.19
CA ALA A 75 5.63 -6.50 -16.19
C ALA A 75 4.25 -6.68 -15.57
N LYS A 76 3.26 -5.92 -16.06
CA LYS A 76 1.86 -6.02 -15.62
C LYS A 76 1.40 -7.45 -15.90
N ALA A 77 0.83 -8.10 -14.91
CA ALA A 77 0.38 -9.49 -15.02
C ALA A 77 -1.02 -9.65 -14.41
N ILE A 78 -1.63 -10.81 -14.64
CA ILE A 78 -2.85 -11.19 -13.94
C ILE A 78 -2.58 -11.17 -12.43
N GLY A 79 -3.40 -10.45 -11.67
CA GLY A 79 -3.20 -10.22 -10.25
C GLY A 79 -2.48 -8.91 -9.90
N SER A 80 -1.98 -8.16 -10.89
CA SER A 80 -1.53 -6.79 -10.65
C SER A 80 -2.69 -5.87 -10.28
N ARG A 81 -2.48 -5.00 -9.30
CA ARG A 81 -3.51 -4.08 -8.78
C ARG A 81 -3.24 -2.66 -9.25
N PHE A 82 -4.23 -2.04 -9.90
CA PHE A 82 -4.15 -0.63 -10.29
C PHE A 82 -4.29 0.28 -9.05
N VAL A 83 -3.45 1.32 -8.99
CA VAL A 83 -3.47 2.33 -7.94
C VAL A 83 -3.39 3.70 -8.60
N LYS A 84 -4.36 4.55 -8.30
CA LYS A 84 -4.39 5.92 -8.78
C LYS A 84 -3.36 6.77 -8.03
N ALA A 85 -2.71 7.69 -8.73
CA ALA A 85 -1.84 8.71 -8.18
C ALA A 85 -2.45 9.38 -6.94
N GLY A 86 -1.65 9.54 -5.89
CA GLY A 86 -2.05 10.18 -4.63
C GLY A 86 -2.97 9.34 -3.73
N SER A 87 -3.35 8.13 -4.15
CA SER A 87 -4.13 7.23 -3.28
C SER A 87 -3.23 6.52 -2.29
N GLU A 88 -3.64 6.51 -1.03
CA GLU A 88 -3.05 5.63 -0.01
C GLU A 88 -3.75 4.28 -0.05
N ILE A 89 -2.96 3.22 -0.09
CA ILE A 89 -3.49 1.85 0.01
C ILE A 89 -2.77 1.12 1.14
N VAL A 90 -3.48 0.17 1.73
CA VAL A 90 -2.91 -0.76 2.70
C VAL A 90 -2.38 -1.99 1.97
N VAL A 91 -1.12 -2.33 2.23
CA VAL A 91 -0.44 -3.52 1.73
C VAL A 91 -0.22 -4.48 2.91
N ASP A 92 -0.72 -5.70 2.77
CA ASP A 92 -0.50 -6.78 3.73
C ASP A 92 0.79 -7.52 3.39
N GLY A 93 1.79 -7.49 4.28
CA GLY A 93 3.06 -8.17 4.09
C GLY A 93 2.96 -9.69 4.03
N SER A 94 1.84 -10.29 4.46
CA SER A 94 1.61 -11.74 4.39
C SER A 94 1.50 -12.26 2.95
N GLN A 95 1.17 -11.40 1.98
CA GLN A 95 0.93 -11.79 0.59
C GLN A 95 2.21 -11.92 -0.26
N GLY A 96 3.38 -11.63 0.30
CA GLY A 96 4.67 -11.80 -0.37
C GLY A 96 5.73 -10.85 0.16
N ALA A 97 6.99 -11.29 0.09
CA ALA A 97 8.13 -10.59 0.68
C ALA A 97 8.51 -9.28 -0.05
N LYS A 98 8.05 -9.07 -1.28
CA LYS A 98 8.41 -7.91 -2.11
C LYS A 98 7.22 -7.28 -2.79
N LEU A 99 7.33 -5.97 -3.03
CA LEU A 99 6.38 -5.19 -3.83
C LEU A 99 7.09 -4.53 -5.01
N ALA A 100 6.63 -4.83 -6.23
CA ALA A 100 7.02 -4.13 -7.45
C ALA A 100 6.01 -3.04 -7.80
N VAL A 101 6.53 -1.89 -8.22
CA VAL A 101 5.78 -0.76 -8.74
C VAL A 101 6.02 -0.70 -10.24
N LEU A 102 4.95 -0.80 -11.01
CA LEU A 102 4.98 -0.73 -12.46
C LEU A 102 4.31 0.56 -12.91
N ALA A 103 5.02 1.41 -13.64
CA ALA A 103 4.45 2.63 -14.20
C ALA A 103 3.23 2.29 -15.08
N ASP A 104 2.15 3.06 -14.95
CA ASP A 104 1.05 2.91 -15.89
C ASP A 104 1.41 3.48 -17.27
N ALA A 105 1.91 4.72 -17.28
CA ALA A 105 2.30 5.46 -18.48
C ALA A 105 3.59 6.29 -18.33
N ILE A 106 3.89 6.82 -17.14
CA ILE A 106 5.02 7.73 -16.90
C ILE A 106 5.77 7.38 -15.61
N ALA A 107 7.05 7.76 -15.56
CA ALA A 107 7.90 7.61 -14.39
C ALA A 107 7.42 8.51 -13.22
N GLY A 108 7.80 8.14 -12.00
CA GLY A 108 7.40 8.85 -10.80
C GLY A 108 8.12 8.35 -9.56
N ASN A 109 7.57 8.75 -8.40
CA ASN A 109 8.07 8.33 -7.10
C ASN A 109 6.98 7.59 -6.34
N ALA A 110 7.36 6.60 -5.56
CA ALA A 110 6.50 5.88 -4.66
C ALA A 110 7.14 5.81 -3.28
N CYS A 111 6.29 5.67 -2.27
CA CYS A 111 6.66 5.50 -0.89
C CYS A 111 5.92 4.30 -0.32
N LEU A 112 6.62 3.52 0.50
CA LEU A 112 6.06 2.40 1.24
C LEU A 112 6.61 2.41 2.66
N PHE A 113 5.76 2.58 3.64
CA PHE A 113 6.16 2.63 5.05
C PHE A 113 5.36 1.65 5.90
N ALA A 114 5.99 1.14 6.96
CA ALA A 114 5.34 0.25 7.91
C ALA A 114 4.41 1.03 8.84
N VAL A 115 3.25 0.46 9.12
CA VAL A 115 2.35 0.89 10.19
C VAL A 115 2.79 0.15 11.45
N SER A 116 3.48 0.83 12.37
CA SER A 116 3.66 0.28 13.71
C SER A 116 2.36 0.41 14.50
N ALA A 117 2.04 -0.64 15.26
CA ALA A 117 1.03 -0.61 16.31
C ALA A 117 1.65 -0.09 17.62
#